data_AF-A0A7S3FTZ9-F1
#
_entry.id   AF-A0A7S3FTZ9-F1
#
_cell.length_a   1.000
_cell.length_b   1.000
_cell.length_c   1.000
_cell.angle_alpha   90.00
_cell.angle_beta   90.00
_cell.angle_gamma   90.00
#
_symmetry.space_group_name_H-M   'P 1'
#
loop_
_entity.id
_entity.type
_entity.pdbx_description
1 polymer ?
#
loop_
_entity_poly.entity_id
_entity_poly.type
_entity_poly.pdbx_seq_one_letter_code
_entity_poly.pdbx_strand_id
1 'polypeptide(L)'
;CVLNADDPRVAAMRPPTGAETLLFGRGAGCDVRILASAPAGEDGLRSRVELDLGGGLGRVDAQVCQPGHRNVAENAAAACAVLVALGVDFDPALLSTGLSTFTSSLQDGRGRAREFWFEGKAVAVIDETYNSNPTSAMAALATLSDPAVGGGHAVLGDMLELGEASADQHAAVLRRCLQDRGIRSVHLVGSLFR
;
A
#
# COMPACT_ATOMS: atom_id res chain seq x y z
N CYS A 1 -15.33 15.65 -6.50
CA CYS A 1 -14.05 15.25 -7.11
C CYS A 1 -13.04 15.14 -5.98
N VAL A 2 -12.42 13.98 -5.78
CA VAL A 2 -11.45 13.77 -4.70
C VAL A 2 -10.05 13.69 -5.32
N LEU A 3 -9.12 14.53 -4.89
CA LEU A 3 -7.80 14.66 -5.49
C LEU A 3 -6.69 14.55 -4.45
N ASN A 4 -5.61 13.84 -4.83
CA ASN A 4 -4.40 13.78 -4.03
C ASN A 4 -3.59 15.07 -4.22
N ALA A 5 -3.49 15.89 -3.17
CA ALA A 5 -2.72 17.13 -3.20
C ALA A 5 -1.20 16.91 -3.16
N ASP A 6 -0.75 15.73 -2.71
CA ASP A 6 0.68 15.41 -2.59
C ASP A 6 1.29 14.94 -3.93
N ASP A 7 0.48 14.53 -4.92
CA ASP A 7 0.96 14.24 -6.27
C ASP A 7 0.79 15.48 -7.17
N PRO A 8 1.88 16.13 -7.62
CA PRO A 8 1.80 17.35 -8.44
C PRO A 8 1.01 17.19 -9.73
N ARG A 9 0.97 15.99 -10.31
CA ARG A 9 0.21 15.71 -11.53
C ARG A 9 -1.29 15.67 -11.26
N VAL A 10 -1.68 15.17 -10.08
CA VAL A 10 -3.07 15.12 -9.63
C VAL A 10 -3.52 16.50 -9.15
N ALA A 11 -2.67 17.21 -8.39
CA ALA A 11 -2.93 18.58 -7.96
C ALA A 11 -3.10 19.56 -9.12
N ALA A 12 -2.46 19.31 -10.26
CA ALA A 12 -2.61 20.11 -11.48
C ALA A 12 -3.87 19.77 -12.30
N MET A 13 -4.62 18.73 -11.94
CA MET A 13 -5.85 18.36 -12.65
C MET A 13 -6.90 19.47 -12.53
N ARG A 14 -7.70 19.64 -13.59
CA ARG A 14 -8.83 20.56 -13.62
C ARG A 14 -10.12 19.74 -13.49
N PRO A 15 -10.79 19.78 -12.33
CA PRO A 15 -12.08 19.11 -12.16
C PRO A 15 -13.11 19.61 -13.18
N PRO A 16 -14.10 18.77 -13.55
CA PRO A 16 -15.21 19.21 -14.39
C PRO A 16 -15.92 20.43 -13.78
N THR A 17 -16.39 21.33 -14.65
CA THR A 17 -17.16 22.51 -14.22
C THR A 17 -18.36 22.10 -13.38
N GLY A 18 -18.53 22.73 -12.21
CA GLY A 18 -19.62 22.44 -11.27
C GLY A 18 -19.38 21.28 -10.31
N ALA A 19 -18.24 20.57 -10.42
CA ALA A 19 -17.86 19.55 -9.45
C ALA A 19 -17.18 20.18 -8.24
N GLU A 20 -17.70 19.92 -7.03
CA GLU A 20 -16.98 20.21 -5.80
C GLU A 20 -15.68 19.42 -5.72
N THR A 21 -14.64 20.02 -5.17
CA THR A 21 -13.31 19.41 -5.07
C THR A 21 -12.93 19.29 -3.61
N LEU A 22 -12.50 18.10 -3.23
CA LEU A 22 -11.98 17.78 -1.92
C LEU A 22 -10.56 17.25 -2.08
N LEU A 23 -9.64 17.82 -1.30
CA LEU A 23 -8.22 17.49 -1.32
C LEU A 23 -7.89 16.55 -0.17
N PHE A 24 -7.13 15.50 -0.46
CA PHE A 24 -6.49 14.68 0.56
C PHE A 24 -4.98 14.68 0.40
N GLY A 25 -4.25 14.51 1.50
CA GLY A 25 -2.80 14.50 1.50
C GLY A 25 -2.21 14.90 2.85
N ARG A 26 -0.92 15.19 2.91
CA ARG A 26 -0.22 15.56 4.15
C ARG A 26 -0.26 17.07 4.43
N GLY A 27 -0.44 17.86 3.37
CA GLY A 27 -0.44 19.33 3.44
C GLY A 27 -1.53 19.90 4.35
N ALA A 28 -1.26 21.07 4.94
CA ALA A 28 -2.21 21.77 5.81
C ALA A 28 -3.47 22.27 5.07
N GLY A 29 -3.40 22.41 3.75
CA GLY A 29 -4.53 22.81 2.90
C GLY A 29 -5.39 21.65 2.41
N CYS A 30 -5.18 20.42 2.88
CA CYS A 30 -6.05 19.29 2.52
C CYS A 30 -7.24 19.23 3.46
N ASP A 31 -8.40 18.85 2.93
CA ASP A 31 -9.64 18.65 3.69
C ASP A 31 -9.54 17.39 4.56
N VAL A 32 -9.01 16.29 3.99
CA VAL A 32 -8.62 15.08 4.73
C VAL A 32 -7.11 14.98 4.79
N ARG A 33 -6.54 15.03 6.00
CA ARG A 33 -5.11 15.11 6.22
C ARG A 33 -4.52 13.82 6.75
N ILE A 34 -3.43 13.36 6.13
CA ILE A 34 -2.58 12.31 6.67
C ILE A 34 -1.67 12.94 7.72
N LEU A 35 -1.92 12.66 8.99
CA LEU A 35 -1.12 13.18 10.10
C LEU A 35 0.13 12.33 10.34
N ALA A 36 -0.03 11.02 10.31
CA ALA A 36 1.06 10.08 10.52
C ALA A 36 0.83 8.78 9.75
N SER A 37 1.92 8.15 9.36
CA SER A 37 1.93 6.76 8.89
C SER A 37 3.24 6.11 9.27
N ALA A 38 3.17 4.90 9.81
CA ALA A 38 4.33 4.13 10.25
C ALA A 38 4.03 2.63 10.20
N PRO A 39 5.06 1.77 10.10
CA PRO A 39 4.90 0.34 10.36
C PRO A 39 4.24 0.10 11.73
N ALA A 40 3.43 -0.94 11.81
CA ALA A 40 2.70 -1.31 13.01
C ALA A 40 2.45 -2.82 13.08
N GLY A 41 1.92 -3.27 14.21
CA GLY A 41 1.75 -4.69 14.50
C GLY A 41 3.08 -5.38 14.82
N GLU A 42 2.98 -6.60 15.37
CA GLU A 42 4.15 -7.44 15.65
C GLU A 42 4.52 -8.32 14.44
N ASP A 43 3.64 -8.38 13.43
CA ASP A 43 3.80 -9.19 12.23
C ASP A 43 4.61 -8.50 11.12
N GLY A 44 4.82 -7.18 11.22
CA GLY A 44 5.48 -6.36 10.19
C GLY A 44 4.65 -6.20 8.91
N LEU A 45 3.36 -6.57 8.93
CA LEU A 45 2.47 -6.56 7.76
C LEU A 45 1.49 -5.38 7.76
N ARG A 46 1.49 -4.60 8.85
CA ARG A 46 0.51 -3.54 9.07
C ARG A 46 1.17 -2.17 9.04
N SER A 47 0.39 -1.18 8.63
CA SER A 47 0.74 0.22 8.77
C SER A 47 -0.29 0.90 9.65
N ARG A 48 0.18 1.61 10.68
CA ARG A 48 -0.67 2.56 11.41
C ARG A 48 -0.86 3.80 10.55
N VAL A 49 -2.09 4.29 10.48
CA VAL A 49 -2.45 5.51 9.78
C VAL A 49 -3.26 6.41 10.71
N GLU A 50 -2.84 7.66 10.82
CA GLU A 50 -3.59 8.70 11.52
C GLU A 50 -4.09 9.73 10.51
N LEU A 51 -5.40 9.96 10.51
CA LEU A 51 -6.07 10.88 9.60
C LEU A 51 -6.86 11.94 10.39
N ASP A 52 -6.83 13.18 9.91
CA ASP A 52 -7.77 14.24 10.30
C ASP A 52 -8.80 14.38 9.18
N LEU A 53 -10.08 14.28 9.50
CA LEU A 53 -11.15 14.32 8.49
C LEU A 53 -11.62 15.73 8.16
N GLY A 54 -11.11 16.76 8.86
CA GLY A 54 -11.52 18.14 8.68
C GLY A 54 -12.96 18.40 9.11
N GLY A 55 -13.43 19.65 8.97
CA GLY A 55 -14.84 20.01 9.16
C GLY A 55 -15.46 19.71 10.53
N GLY A 56 -14.66 19.43 11.56
CA GLY A 56 -15.15 18.99 12.87
C GLY A 56 -15.53 17.51 12.95
N LEU A 57 -15.27 16.72 11.90
CA LEU A 57 -15.59 15.28 11.82
C LEU A 57 -14.63 14.40 12.64
N GLY A 58 -13.58 14.98 13.20
CA GLY A 58 -12.65 14.30 14.11
C GLY A 58 -11.52 13.56 13.39
N ARG A 59 -10.91 12.62 14.11
CA ARG A 59 -9.71 11.89 13.69
C ARG A 59 -9.97 10.40 13.61
N VAL A 60 -9.23 9.74 12.73
CA VAL A 60 -9.20 8.28 12.58
C VAL A 60 -7.79 7.78 12.84
N ASP A 61 -7.68 6.77 13.69
CA ASP A 61 -6.44 6.04 13.94
C ASP A 61 -6.72 4.56 13.67
N ALA A 62 -5.98 3.94 12.74
CA ALA A 62 -6.24 2.58 12.29
C ALA A 62 -4.94 1.82 11.99
N GLN A 63 -4.97 0.50 12.09
CA GLN A 63 -3.89 -0.38 11.65
C GLN A 63 -4.33 -1.18 10.43
N VAL A 64 -3.89 -0.76 9.25
CA VAL A 64 -4.30 -1.36 7.97
C VAL A 64 -3.33 -2.46 7.59
N CYS A 65 -3.85 -3.67 7.35
CA CYS A 65 -3.08 -4.80 6.85
C CYS A 65 -3.06 -4.80 5.32
N GLN A 66 -2.03 -4.17 4.74
CA GLN A 66 -1.79 -4.12 3.30
C GLN A 66 -0.28 -4.25 3.05
N PRO A 67 0.30 -5.44 3.32
CA PRO A 67 1.71 -5.68 3.06
C PRO A 67 2.03 -5.48 1.58
N GLY A 68 3.23 -4.97 1.29
CA GLY A 68 3.67 -4.69 -0.08
C GLY A 68 3.05 -3.46 -0.74
N HIS A 69 2.24 -2.68 -0.02
CA HIS A 69 1.69 -1.43 -0.52
C HIS A 69 2.41 -0.20 0.04
N ARG A 70 2.85 0.70 -0.84
CA ARG A 70 3.52 1.95 -0.46
C ARG A 70 2.55 3.07 -0.06
N ASN A 71 1.32 3.02 -0.56
CA ASN A 71 0.36 4.12 -0.48
C ASN A 71 -0.78 3.83 0.51
N VAL A 72 -0.52 3.08 1.58
CA VAL A 72 -1.58 2.65 2.52
C VAL A 72 -2.28 3.86 3.15
N ALA A 73 -1.51 4.87 3.58
CA ALA A 73 -2.05 6.09 4.16
C ALA A 73 -2.83 6.93 3.14
N GLU A 74 -2.30 7.06 1.93
CA GLU A 74 -2.92 7.81 0.84
C GLU A 74 -4.20 7.13 0.36
N ASN A 75 -4.23 5.80 0.29
CA ASN A 75 -5.42 5.03 -0.04
C ASN A 75 -6.48 5.14 1.06
N ALA A 76 -6.08 5.06 2.34
CA ALA A 76 -7.00 5.26 3.46
C ALA A 76 -7.57 6.67 3.48
N ALA A 77 -6.73 7.70 3.27
CA ALA A 77 -7.16 9.09 3.19
C ALA A 77 -8.10 9.32 2.00
N ALA A 78 -7.81 8.74 0.84
CA ALA A 78 -8.70 8.82 -0.33
C ALA A 78 -10.07 8.19 -0.05
N ALA A 79 -10.11 7.03 0.62
CA ALA A 79 -11.36 6.37 1.01
C ALA A 79 -12.18 7.24 1.98
N CYS A 80 -11.54 7.81 3.00
CA CYS A 80 -12.18 8.74 3.92
C CYS A 80 -12.66 10.03 3.22
N ALA A 81 -11.85 10.58 2.32
CA ALA A 81 -12.17 11.75 1.52
C ALA A 81 -13.42 11.55 0.64
N VAL A 82 -13.61 10.35 0.09
CA VAL A 82 -14.86 10.00 -0.62
C VAL A 82 -16.05 10.01 0.33
N LEU A 83 -15.93 9.46 1.53
CA LEU A 83 -17.03 9.46 2.51
C LEU A 83 -17.39 10.87 2.97
N VAL A 84 -16.39 11.71 3.24
CA VAL A 84 -16.59 13.13 3.55
C VAL A 84 -17.30 13.84 2.38
N ALA A 85 -16.85 13.62 1.14
CA ALA A 85 -17.46 14.24 -0.04
C ALA A 85 -18.90 13.77 -0.31
N LEU A 86 -19.28 12.56 0.12
CA LEU A 86 -20.66 12.07 0.03
C LEU A 86 -21.58 12.68 1.10
N GLY A 87 -21.03 13.39 2.09
CA GLY A 87 -21.80 14.03 3.15
C GLY A 87 -22.59 13.03 4.00
N VAL A 88 -22.13 11.78 4.08
CA VAL A 88 -22.78 10.75 4.89
C VAL A 88 -22.36 10.90 6.35
N ASP A 89 -23.32 10.83 7.27
CA ASP A 89 -23.01 10.76 8.69
C ASP A 89 -22.35 9.41 9.01
N PHE A 90 -21.21 9.45 9.68
CA PHE A 90 -20.50 8.25 10.14
C PHE A 90 -19.86 8.48 11.49
N ASP A 91 -19.67 7.38 12.22
CA ASP A 91 -18.84 7.35 13.41
C ASP A 91 -17.35 7.18 13.00
N PRO A 92 -16.45 8.09 13.38
CA PRO A 92 -15.01 7.92 13.15
C PRO A 92 -14.45 6.60 13.69
N ALA A 93 -15.02 6.06 14.77
CA ALA A 93 -14.65 4.76 15.30
C ALA A 93 -15.02 3.61 14.35
N LEU A 94 -16.11 3.74 13.60
CA LEU A 94 -16.49 2.77 12.57
C LEU A 94 -15.51 2.82 11.38
N LEU A 95 -15.02 4.01 11.01
CA LEU A 95 -13.97 4.13 9.99
C LEU A 95 -12.66 3.47 10.43
N SER A 96 -12.23 3.75 11.66
CA SER A 96 -11.06 3.09 12.27
C SER A 96 -11.20 1.56 12.22
N THR A 97 -12.36 1.05 12.62
CA THR A 97 -12.66 -0.39 12.58
C THR A 97 -12.62 -0.92 11.15
N GLY A 98 -13.33 -0.29 10.21
CA GLY A 98 -13.41 -0.73 8.82
C GLY A 98 -12.04 -0.75 8.12
N LEU A 99 -11.20 0.25 8.37
CA LEU A 99 -9.81 0.28 7.89
C LEU A 99 -8.96 -0.83 8.53
N SER A 100 -9.14 -1.09 9.84
CA SER A 100 -8.35 -2.08 10.57
C SER A 100 -8.75 -3.53 10.27
N THR A 101 -10.01 -3.76 9.90
CA THR A 101 -10.53 -5.06 9.49
C THR A 101 -10.55 -5.25 7.98
N PHE A 102 -10.05 -4.28 7.21
CA PHE A 102 -9.99 -4.37 5.76
C PHE A 102 -9.19 -5.60 5.35
N THR A 103 -9.73 -6.34 4.39
CA THR A 103 -9.02 -7.43 3.72
C THR A 103 -9.15 -7.23 2.21
N SER A 104 -8.05 -7.43 1.49
CA SER A 104 -8.06 -7.42 0.01
C SER A 104 -8.76 -8.69 -0.49
N SER A 105 -10.09 -8.68 -0.44
CA SER A 105 -10.95 -9.83 -0.77
C SER A 105 -11.52 -9.77 -2.18
N LEU A 106 -11.40 -8.64 -2.86
CA LEU A 106 -12.07 -8.41 -4.14
C LEU A 106 -11.29 -8.95 -5.35
N GLN A 107 -9.97 -9.16 -5.23
CA GLN A 107 -9.11 -9.68 -6.31
C GLN A 107 -7.98 -10.54 -5.73
N ASP A 108 -7.85 -11.78 -6.19
CA ASP A 108 -6.72 -12.64 -5.83
C ASP A 108 -5.39 -12.00 -6.28
N GLY A 109 -4.32 -12.23 -5.52
CA GLY A 109 -3.00 -11.68 -5.81
C GLY A 109 -2.73 -10.24 -5.39
N ARG A 110 -3.65 -9.55 -4.70
CA ARG A 110 -3.50 -8.11 -4.41
C ARG A 110 -3.18 -7.81 -2.94
N GLY A 111 -1.98 -8.17 -2.51
CA GLY A 111 -1.45 -7.79 -1.19
C GLY A 111 -2.04 -8.60 -0.03
N ARG A 112 -2.39 -9.87 -0.26
CA ARG A 112 -3.00 -10.72 0.77
C ARG A 112 -1.94 -11.51 1.53
N ALA A 113 -1.76 -11.21 2.81
CA ALA A 113 -1.00 -12.07 3.70
C ALA A 113 -1.86 -13.23 4.22
N ARG A 114 -1.32 -14.45 4.17
CA ARG A 114 -1.89 -15.64 4.76
C ARG A 114 -0.84 -16.40 5.55
N GLU A 115 -1.19 -16.83 6.74
CA GLU A 115 -0.35 -17.71 7.53
C GLU A 115 -0.68 -19.17 7.21
N PHE A 116 0.36 -19.98 7.06
CA PHE A 116 0.29 -21.41 6.84
C PHE A 116 1.16 -22.13 7.86
N TRP A 117 0.73 -23.31 8.28
CA TRP A 117 1.55 -24.21 9.09
C TRP A 117 2.30 -25.17 8.18
N PHE A 118 3.63 -25.14 8.25
CA PHE A 118 4.50 -26.03 7.49
C PHE A 118 5.58 -26.60 8.41
N GLU A 119 5.64 -27.93 8.53
CA GLU A 119 6.60 -28.64 9.38
C GLU A 119 6.68 -28.10 10.83
N GLY A 120 5.53 -27.76 11.42
CA GLY A 120 5.43 -27.24 12.79
C GLY A 120 5.86 -25.79 12.95
N LYS A 121 6.07 -25.05 11.85
CA LYS A 121 6.39 -23.61 11.85
C LYS A 121 5.29 -22.82 11.16
N ALA A 122 5.00 -21.64 11.67
CA ALA A 122 4.17 -20.65 10.98
C ALA A 122 4.98 -20.02 9.83
N VAL A 123 4.38 -19.96 8.65
CA VAL A 123 4.93 -19.34 7.45
C VAL A 123 3.92 -18.35 6.91
N ALA A 124 4.30 -17.08 6.81
CA ALA A 124 3.49 -16.07 6.15
C ALA A 124 3.80 -16.06 4.65
N VAL A 125 2.75 -16.12 3.82
CA VAL A 125 2.84 -15.89 2.38
C VAL A 125 2.14 -14.58 2.07
N ILE A 126 2.88 -13.65 1.47
CA ILE A 126 2.37 -12.38 0.96
C ILE A 126 2.12 -12.58 -0.53
N ASP A 127 0.85 -12.61 -0.91
CA ASP A 127 0.41 -12.78 -2.29
C ASP A 127 0.21 -11.42 -2.96
N GLU A 128 1.22 -10.97 -3.70
CA GLU A 128 1.24 -9.74 -4.53
C GLU A 128 1.41 -10.10 -6.02
N THR A 129 0.71 -11.14 -6.48
CA THR A 129 0.80 -11.66 -7.85
C THR A 129 -0.11 -10.94 -8.86
N TYR A 130 -0.97 -10.02 -8.42
CA TYR A 130 -1.94 -9.33 -9.27
C TYR A 130 -1.29 -8.33 -10.23
N ASN A 131 -0.33 -7.54 -9.75
CA ASN A 131 0.34 -6.51 -10.55
C ASN A 131 1.86 -6.53 -10.33
N SER A 132 2.56 -7.24 -11.21
CA SER A 132 4.03 -7.28 -11.25
C SER A 132 4.56 -6.07 -12.02
N ASN A 133 4.53 -4.89 -11.38
CA ASN A 133 5.27 -3.72 -11.83
C ASN A 133 6.42 -3.41 -10.87
N PRO A 134 7.46 -2.67 -11.32
CA PRO A 134 8.64 -2.40 -10.49
C PRO A 134 8.32 -1.69 -9.17
N THR A 135 7.34 -0.80 -9.15
CA THR A 135 6.98 -0.05 -7.94
C THR A 135 6.34 -0.98 -6.89
N SER A 136 5.40 -1.83 -7.31
CA SER A 136 4.77 -2.83 -6.45
C SER A 136 5.78 -3.85 -5.96
N ALA A 137 6.64 -4.37 -6.84
CA ALA A 137 7.67 -5.33 -6.46
C ALA A 137 8.62 -4.76 -5.40
N MET A 138 9.11 -3.53 -5.58
CA MET A 138 9.98 -2.86 -4.60
C MET A 138 9.30 -2.66 -3.25
N ALA A 139 7.99 -2.38 -3.23
CA ALA A 139 7.23 -2.23 -2.00
C ALA A 139 7.02 -3.59 -1.28
N ALA A 140 6.71 -4.66 -2.02
CA ALA A 140 6.64 -6.02 -1.47
C ALA A 140 7.98 -6.46 -0.87
N LEU A 141 9.08 -6.16 -1.54
CA LEU A 141 10.41 -6.44 -1.03
C LEU A 141 10.70 -5.62 0.24
N ALA A 142 10.28 -4.36 0.31
CA ALA A 142 10.45 -3.55 1.52
C ALA A 142 9.70 -4.12 2.73
N THR A 143 8.50 -4.69 2.53
CA THR A 143 7.81 -5.43 3.61
C THR A 143 8.60 -6.66 4.03
N LEU A 144 9.16 -7.43 3.08
CA LEU A 144 9.98 -8.61 3.40
C LEU A 144 11.26 -8.26 4.18
N SER A 145 11.78 -7.05 3.99
CA SER A 145 12.93 -6.49 4.70
C SER A 145 12.61 -5.99 6.12
N ASP A 146 11.34 -5.91 6.50
CA ASP A 146 10.96 -5.42 7.83
C ASP A 146 11.53 -6.36 8.92
N PRO A 147 12.25 -5.84 9.92
CA PRO A 147 12.80 -6.66 10.99
C PRO A 147 11.75 -7.50 11.73
N ALA A 148 10.52 -7.02 11.84
CA ALA A 148 9.42 -7.74 12.48
C ALA A 148 8.99 -8.99 11.67
N VAL A 149 9.16 -8.97 10.34
CA VAL A 149 8.94 -10.15 9.48
C VAL A 149 10.05 -11.20 9.69
N GLY A 150 11.25 -10.77 10.10
CA GLY A 150 12.39 -11.68 10.35
C GLY A 150 13.05 -12.21 9.07
N GLY A 151 12.77 -11.58 7.92
CA GLY A 151 13.27 -11.94 6.60
C GLY A 151 12.57 -13.16 5.98
N GLY A 152 12.80 -13.39 4.68
CA GLY A 152 12.14 -14.48 3.97
C GLY A 152 12.62 -14.71 2.54
N HIS A 153 11.77 -15.31 1.72
CA HIS A 153 12.10 -15.75 0.37
C HIS A 153 11.28 -14.95 -0.63
N ALA A 154 11.90 -14.47 -1.71
CA ALA A 154 11.21 -13.76 -2.78
C ALA A 154 10.99 -14.68 -3.98
N VAL A 155 9.76 -14.71 -4.51
CA VAL A 155 9.43 -15.38 -5.78
C VAL A 155 9.00 -14.30 -6.77
N LEU A 156 9.77 -14.08 -7.82
CA LEU A 156 9.59 -12.98 -8.76
C LEU A 156 9.26 -13.52 -10.16
N GLY A 157 8.13 -13.04 -10.70
CA GLY A 157 7.70 -13.29 -12.08
C GLY A 157 8.02 -12.13 -13.01
N ASP A 158 8.13 -12.40 -14.31
CA ASP A 158 8.34 -11.39 -15.34
C ASP A 158 7.33 -10.21 -15.21
N MET A 159 7.84 -8.98 -15.22
CA MET A 159 7.07 -7.73 -15.23
C MET A 159 6.78 -7.32 -16.67
N LEU A 160 5.50 -7.36 -17.06
CA LEU A 160 5.08 -7.10 -18.43
C LEU A 160 4.85 -5.60 -18.69
N GLU A 161 4.65 -5.24 -19.97
CA GLU A 161 4.29 -3.87 -20.40
C GLU A 161 5.33 -2.77 -20.10
N LEU A 162 6.58 -3.14 -19.82
CA LEU A 162 7.67 -2.20 -19.53
C LEU A 162 8.37 -1.64 -20.77
N GLY A 163 8.07 -2.16 -21.97
CA GLY A 163 8.70 -1.73 -23.22
C GLY A 163 10.23 -1.83 -23.18
N GLU A 164 10.91 -0.80 -23.70
CA GLU A 164 12.37 -0.73 -23.76
C GLU A 164 13.05 -0.74 -22.38
N ALA A 165 12.36 -0.28 -21.34
CA ALA A 165 12.88 -0.25 -19.97
C ALA A 165 12.85 -1.62 -19.27
N SER A 166 12.29 -2.65 -19.90
CA SER A 166 12.06 -3.96 -19.28
C SER A 166 13.32 -4.54 -18.62
N ALA A 167 14.43 -4.65 -19.37
CA ALA A 167 15.67 -5.24 -18.84
C ALA A 167 16.21 -4.48 -17.63
N ASP A 168 16.27 -3.15 -17.72
CA ASP A 168 16.79 -2.30 -16.65
C ASP A 168 15.94 -2.36 -15.37
N GLN A 169 14.62 -2.42 -15.53
CA GLN A 169 13.69 -2.50 -14.40
C GLN A 169 13.73 -3.88 -13.71
N HIS A 170 13.81 -4.97 -14.47
CA HIS A 170 14.02 -6.31 -13.91
C HIS A 170 15.35 -6.39 -13.15
N ALA A 171 16.42 -5.86 -13.74
CA ALA A 171 17.73 -5.81 -13.10
C ALA A 171 17.71 -4.94 -11.82
N ALA A 172 16.98 -3.82 -11.82
CA ALA A 172 16.85 -2.95 -10.65
C ALA A 172 16.16 -3.67 -9.47
N VAL A 173 15.05 -4.37 -9.73
CA VAL A 173 14.34 -5.16 -8.71
C VAL A 173 15.23 -6.30 -8.20
N LEU A 174 15.91 -7.02 -9.09
CA LEU A 174 16.82 -8.09 -8.68
C LEU A 174 17.99 -7.57 -7.84
N ARG A 175 18.61 -6.45 -8.23
CA ARG A 175 19.68 -5.80 -7.44
C ARG A 175 19.20 -5.43 -6.05
N ARG A 176 17.98 -4.91 -5.90
CA ARG A 176 17.39 -4.63 -4.59
C ARG A 176 17.31 -5.89 -3.74
N CYS A 177 16.89 -7.01 -4.32
CA CYS A 177 16.84 -8.28 -3.60
C CYS A 177 18.22 -8.73 -3.10
N LEU A 178 19.22 -8.69 -3.98
CA LEU A 178 20.57 -9.17 -3.69
C LEU A 178 21.30 -8.29 -2.66
N GLN A 179 20.90 -7.03 -2.52
CA GLN A 179 21.45 -6.09 -1.54
C GLN A 179 20.77 -6.20 -0.17
N ASP A 180 19.63 -6.87 -0.08
CA ASP A 180 18.86 -6.95 1.15
C ASP A 180 19.20 -8.18 1.98
N ARG A 181 19.66 -7.97 3.21
CA ARG A 181 20.02 -9.08 4.12
C ARG A 181 18.81 -9.83 4.68
N GLY A 182 17.62 -9.24 4.61
CA GLY A 182 16.36 -9.90 4.97
C GLY A 182 15.91 -10.94 3.94
N ILE A 183 16.43 -10.87 2.70
CA ILE A 183 16.03 -11.78 1.62
C ILE A 183 17.00 -12.97 1.58
N ARG A 184 16.52 -14.12 2.03
CA ARG A 184 17.30 -15.36 2.19
C ARG A 184 17.52 -16.08 0.87
N SER A 185 16.55 -16.05 -0.03
CA SER A 185 16.68 -16.53 -1.40
C SER A 185 15.73 -15.80 -2.33
N VAL A 186 16.11 -15.79 -3.62
CA VAL A 186 15.30 -15.23 -4.71
C VAL A 186 15.08 -16.34 -5.73
N HIS A 187 13.82 -16.58 -6.06
CA HIS A 187 13.40 -17.54 -7.07
C HIS A 187 12.81 -16.77 -8.24
N LEU A 188 13.41 -16.92 -9.42
CA LEU A 188 12.99 -16.20 -10.63
C LEU A 188 12.16 -17.13 -11.50
N VAL A 189 11.01 -16.65 -11.96
CA VAL A 189 10.09 -17.39 -12.81
C VAL A 189 9.83 -16.56 -14.08
N GLY A 190 10.46 -16.97 -15.18
CA GLY A 190 10.35 -16.25 -16.45
C GLY A 190 11.70 -16.13 -17.17
N SER A 191 11.75 -15.24 -18.17
CA SER A 191 12.91 -15.09 -19.06
C SER A 191 13.43 -13.65 -19.18
N LEU A 192 12.81 -12.70 -18.47
CA LEU A 192 13.13 -11.28 -18.54
C LEU A 192 14.07 -10.80 -17.44
N PHE A 193 14.25 -11.57 -16.35
CA PHE A 193 15.32 -11.37 -15.38
C PHE A 193 16.67 -11.88 -15.91
N ARG A 194 17.31 -11.10 -16.79
CA ARG A 194 18.60 -11.40 -17.41
C ARG A 194 19.78 -10.71 -16.74
#